data_AF-A0A8J2RJX3-F1
#
_entry.id   AF-A0A8J2RJX3-F1
#
_cell.length_a   1.000
_cell.length_b   1.000
_cell.length_c   1.000
_cell.angle_alpha   90.00
_cell.angle_beta   90.00
_cell.angle_gamma   90.00
#
_symmetry.space_group_name_H-M   'P 1'
#
loop_
_entity.id
_entity.type
_entity.pdbx_description
1 polymer ?
#
loop_
_entity_poly.entity_id
_entity_poly.type
_entity_poly.pdbx_seq_one_letter_code
_entity_poly.pdbx_strand_id
1 'polypeptide(L)'
;MAILKKVTIYLCLVVFAFIIMLIHSLYISDYQSSYKKQEISDSSFSRSWLNFNSVSRKDVQEMYANNGKNVTIEYPTIKEETTSDLMETTTSTISPIRNTTVNSTENKSPALKIILMWNAWTKHMADEPLVKGQCPVKSCLFTTDMSLMQQSDVVVLHFDTLEDYPVNRQPHQRFVFYHFESPDNTASELMNDSYFRYDYFNWTMTYRRDSDIYLRDYYGSLVTKASINNNSREMRYNYGNITTLNNNQQFTDVINLIPGMELLKNELNLTALIRGKNKMVTWFVGHCTTPIRREEYVRQLSQYVSVDIYGNCTKDCPYPCDEMLRAEYKFYLAFENSWCPDYVTEKFIRSYVYDAIPIFLGGADYSKYAPRNSYIDAREFKSPKDLADYLILLDKSDDLYASYFNWKRDYYVSVPDFYGWCELCQMAHDDTLPIKVYHDIKQWWMLGAGECESNSTKYF
;
A
#
# COMPACT_ATOMS: atom_id res chain seq x y z
N MET A 1 31.57 37.56 -46.89
CA MET A 1 32.05 36.24 -46.40
C MET A 1 31.92 36.07 -44.88
N ALA A 2 32.34 37.02 -44.04
CA ALA A 2 32.27 36.90 -42.57
C ALA A 2 30.83 36.84 -42.01
N ILE A 3 29.89 37.60 -42.58
CA ILE A 3 28.47 37.60 -42.17
C ILE A 3 27.82 36.25 -42.49
N LEU A 4 28.10 35.68 -43.66
CA LEU A 4 27.57 34.39 -44.08
C LEU A 4 28.01 33.27 -43.13
N LYS A 5 29.28 33.25 -42.71
CA LYS A 5 29.79 32.29 -41.71
C LYS A 5 29.09 32.42 -40.35
N LYS A 6 28.82 33.64 -39.88
CA LYS A 6 28.10 33.85 -38.61
C LYS A 6 26.65 33.38 -38.69
N VAL A 7 25.96 33.63 -39.81
CA VAL A 7 24.59 33.16 -40.03
C VAL A 7 24.53 31.63 -40.09
N THR A 8 25.51 30.98 -40.75
CA THR A 8 25.57 29.50 -40.79
C THR A 8 25.80 28.89 -39.41
N ILE A 9 26.72 29.46 -38.60
CA ILE A 9 26.97 28.98 -37.22
C ILE A 9 25.72 29.14 -36.36
N TYR A 10 25.02 30.28 -36.48
CA TYR A 10 23.80 30.52 -35.71
C TYR A 10 22.68 29.55 -36.11
N LEU A 11 22.51 29.27 -37.41
CA LEU A 11 21.57 28.27 -37.89
C LEU A 11 21.91 26.87 -37.34
N CYS A 12 23.19 26.47 -37.34
CA CYS A 12 23.62 25.19 -36.79
C CYS A 12 23.32 25.07 -35.30
N LEU A 13 23.54 26.13 -34.50
CA LEU A 13 23.25 26.13 -33.07
C LEU A 13 21.74 26.04 -32.79
N VAL A 14 20.91 26.72 -33.58
CA VAL A 14 19.45 26.65 -33.45
C VAL A 14 18.95 25.25 -33.81
N VAL A 15 19.45 24.66 -34.91
CA VAL A 15 19.10 23.28 -35.30
C VAL A 15 19.53 22.27 -34.24
N PHE A 16 20.73 22.43 -33.65
CA PHE A 16 21.22 21.57 -32.59
C PHE A 16 20.37 21.67 -31.31
N ALA A 17 19.95 22.88 -30.92
CA ALA A 17 19.05 23.09 -29.80
C ALA A 17 17.66 22.46 -30.04
N PHE A 18 17.12 22.56 -31.26
CA PHE A 18 15.87 21.90 -31.63
C PHE A 18 15.95 20.38 -31.59
N ILE A 19 17.08 19.79 -32.03
CA ILE A 19 17.31 18.35 -31.96
C ILE A 19 17.39 17.88 -30.50
N ILE A 20 18.08 18.62 -29.63
CA ILE A 20 18.13 18.30 -28.18
C ILE A 20 16.73 18.37 -27.56
N MET A 21 15.93 19.40 -27.87
CA MET A 21 14.55 19.50 -27.37
C MET A 21 13.66 18.37 -27.87
N LEU A 22 13.82 17.93 -29.13
CA LEU A 22 13.08 16.79 -29.69
C LEU A 22 13.49 15.47 -29.04
N ILE A 23 14.79 15.25 -28.80
CA ILE A 23 15.30 14.06 -28.09
C ILE A 23 14.78 14.06 -26.65
N HIS A 24 14.79 15.20 -25.96
CA HIS A 24 14.26 15.32 -24.60
C HIS A 24 12.75 15.06 -24.55
N SER A 25 11.98 15.60 -25.52
CA SER A 25 10.53 15.37 -25.59
C SER A 25 10.17 13.93 -25.95
N LEU A 26 10.94 13.26 -26.81
CA LEU A 26 10.76 11.83 -27.12
C LEU A 26 11.13 10.95 -25.93
N TYR A 27 12.19 11.29 -25.19
CA TYR A 27 12.59 10.59 -23.96
C TYR A 27 11.53 10.74 -22.86
N ILE A 28 10.95 11.93 -22.68
CA ILE A 28 9.86 12.19 -21.73
C ILE A 28 8.60 11.41 -22.15
N SER A 29 8.29 11.36 -23.44
CA SER A 29 7.11 10.63 -23.95
C SER A 29 7.20 9.11 -23.74
N ASP A 30 8.37 8.51 -24.01
CA ASP A 30 8.61 7.09 -23.74
C ASP A 30 8.65 6.79 -22.23
N TYR A 31 9.20 7.70 -21.41
CA TYR A 31 9.21 7.57 -19.96
C TYR A 31 7.81 7.61 -19.36
N GLN A 32 6.96 8.57 -19.76
CA GLN A 32 5.56 8.65 -19.31
C GLN A 32 4.72 7.45 -19.78
N SER A 33 4.97 6.93 -20.98
CA SER A 33 4.31 5.71 -21.50
C SER A 33 4.70 4.46 -20.72
N SER A 34 5.97 4.34 -20.34
CA SER A 34 6.49 3.27 -19.47
C SER A 34 5.89 3.34 -18.07
N TYR A 35 5.81 4.55 -17.49
CA TYR A 35 5.21 4.79 -16.17
C TYR A 35 3.71 4.47 -16.13
N LYS A 36 2.96 4.79 -17.20
CA LYS A 36 1.53 4.44 -17.31
C LYS A 36 1.28 2.94 -17.42
N LYS A 37 2.25 2.17 -17.94
CA LYS A 37 2.22 0.69 -17.91
C LYS A 37 2.64 0.12 -16.55
N GLN A 38 3.44 0.85 -15.78
CA GLN A 38 3.97 0.47 -14.46
C GLN A 38 2.87 0.30 -13.41
N GLU A 39 1.86 1.19 -13.41
CA GLU A 39 0.67 1.08 -12.55
C GLU A 39 -0.21 -0.14 -12.89
N ILE A 40 -0.07 -0.66 -14.11
CA ILE A 40 -0.86 -1.79 -14.60
C ILE A 40 -0.25 -3.12 -14.12
N SER A 41 1.08 -3.28 -14.00
CA SER A 41 1.68 -4.57 -13.61
C SER A 41 1.66 -4.87 -12.10
N ASP A 42 1.80 -3.86 -11.24
CA ASP A 42 1.80 -4.07 -9.77
C ASP A 42 0.39 -4.25 -9.18
N SER A 43 -0.65 -4.11 -10.02
CA SER A 43 -2.07 -4.21 -9.66
C SER A 43 -2.65 -5.62 -9.63
N SER A 44 -1.88 -6.71 -9.87
CA SER A 44 -2.48 -8.06 -9.91
C SER A 44 -3.08 -8.50 -8.56
N PHE A 45 -2.58 -7.96 -7.44
CA PHE A 45 -3.17 -8.17 -6.11
C PHE A 45 -4.42 -7.27 -5.86
N SER A 46 -4.67 -6.28 -6.72
CA SER A 46 -5.65 -5.20 -6.52
C SER A 46 -6.78 -5.18 -7.56
N ARG A 47 -6.86 -6.19 -8.44
CA ARG A 47 -7.47 -6.08 -9.77
C ARG A 47 -8.96 -6.42 -9.89
N SER A 48 -9.72 -6.38 -8.80
CA SER A 48 -11.17 -6.59 -8.90
C SER A 48 -11.95 -5.36 -8.43
N TRP A 49 -12.86 -4.90 -9.30
CA TRP A 49 -14.05 -4.08 -9.03
C TRP A 49 -14.04 -2.58 -9.43
N LEU A 50 -14.51 -2.36 -10.66
CA LEU A 50 -15.52 -1.42 -11.22
C LEU A 50 -15.50 0.11 -10.98
N ASN A 51 -15.82 0.80 -12.10
CA ASN A 51 -16.05 2.23 -12.32
C ASN A 51 -17.20 2.82 -11.48
N PHE A 52 -16.97 3.96 -10.81
CA PHE A 52 -18.03 4.84 -10.26
C PHE A 52 -17.66 6.33 -10.29
N ASN A 53 -18.70 7.18 -10.31
CA ASN A 53 -18.66 8.63 -10.54
C ASN A 53 -18.32 9.43 -9.27
N SER A 54 -17.73 10.62 -9.45
CA SER A 54 -17.42 11.61 -8.41
C SER A 54 -18.66 12.13 -7.67
N VAL A 55 -18.59 12.26 -6.34
CA VAL A 55 -19.59 12.97 -5.51
C VAL A 55 -19.61 14.46 -5.88
N SER A 56 -20.78 15.02 -6.16
CA SER A 56 -20.92 16.42 -6.60
C SER A 56 -21.06 17.38 -5.41
N ARG A 57 -20.70 18.65 -5.61
CA ARG A 57 -20.94 19.75 -4.65
C ARG A 57 -22.37 19.82 -4.09
N LYS A 58 -23.39 19.43 -4.87
CA LYS A 58 -24.79 19.43 -4.41
C LYS A 58 -25.03 18.35 -3.36
N ASP A 59 -24.48 17.17 -3.58
CA ASP A 59 -24.58 16.03 -2.65
C ASP A 59 -23.90 16.40 -1.32
N VAL A 60 -22.76 17.07 -1.37
CA VAL A 60 -22.06 17.57 -0.18
C VAL A 60 -22.89 18.61 0.57
N GLN A 61 -23.48 19.58 -0.13
CA GLN A 61 -24.34 20.58 0.49
C GLN A 61 -25.58 19.96 1.16
N GLU A 62 -26.14 18.90 0.56
CA GLU A 62 -27.24 18.13 1.14
C GLU A 62 -26.82 17.31 2.37
N MET A 63 -25.60 16.75 2.37
CA MET A 63 -25.01 16.10 3.56
C MET A 63 -24.83 17.07 4.73
N TYR A 64 -24.31 18.28 4.47
CA TYR A 64 -24.18 19.31 5.52
C TYR A 64 -25.53 19.82 6.02
N ALA A 65 -26.53 19.88 5.15
CA ALA A 65 -27.90 20.27 5.52
C ALA A 65 -28.60 19.21 6.40
N ASN A 66 -28.21 17.94 6.28
CA ASN A 66 -28.85 16.80 6.95
C ASN A 66 -28.13 16.30 8.24
N ASN A 67 -27.22 17.10 8.80
CA ASN A 67 -26.50 16.80 10.05
C ASN A 67 -27.43 16.30 11.18
N GLY A 68 -27.56 14.97 11.31
CA GLY A 68 -28.32 14.31 12.39
C GLY A 68 -29.47 13.39 11.97
N LYS A 69 -29.68 13.06 10.69
CA LYS A 69 -30.60 11.98 10.29
C LYS A 69 -29.89 10.94 9.42
N ASN A 70 -30.24 9.66 9.60
CA ASN A 70 -29.80 8.57 8.73
C ASN A 70 -30.22 8.89 7.28
N VAL A 71 -29.29 9.41 6.48
CA VAL A 71 -29.48 9.57 5.05
C VAL A 71 -29.17 8.22 4.42
N THR A 72 -30.22 7.49 4.03
CA THR A 72 -30.08 6.32 3.15
C THR A 72 -29.77 6.84 1.75
N ILE A 73 -28.55 6.63 1.27
CA ILE A 73 -28.17 6.92 -0.10
C ILE A 73 -28.69 5.76 -0.95
N GLU A 74 -29.75 5.98 -1.74
CA GLU A 74 -30.16 5.01 -2.76
C GLU A 74 -29.17 5.08 -3.93
N TYR A 75 -28.29 4.09 -4.01
CA TYR A 75 -27.50 3.87 -5.21
C TYR A 75 -28.41 3.31 -6.31
N PRO A 76 -28.21 3.69 -7.58
CA PRO A 76 -28.96 3.09 -8.68
C PRO A 76 -28.66 1.59 -8.73
N THR A 77 -29.69 0.78 -8.42
CA THR A 77 -29.64 -0.68 -8.50
C THR A 77 -29.39 -1.06 -9.96
N ILE A 78 -28.32 -1.82 -10.20
CA ILE A 78 -28.13 -2.51 -11.48
C ILE A 78 -29.29 -3.50 -11.60
N LYS A 79 -30.11 -3.35 -12.65
CA LYS A 79 -31.16 -4.30 -12.97
C LYS A 79 -30.49 -5.63 -13.33
N GLU A 80 -30.47 -6.56 -12.39
CA GLU A 80 -30.41 -7.98 -12.74
C GLU A 80 -31.73 -8.35 -13.42
N GLU A 81 -31.61 -9.01 -14.58
CA GLU A 81 -32.75 -9.53 -15.32
C GLU A 81 -33.55 -10.52 -14.47
N THR A 82 -34.85 -10.32 -14.50
CA THR A 82 -35.87 -11.08 -13.79
C THR A 82 -35.91 -12.56 -14.17
N THR A 83 -35.95 -13.44 -13.16
CA THR A 83 -36.77 -14.66 -13.20
C THR A 83 -37.72 -14.68 -12.00
N SER A 84 -38.90 -15.22 -12.24
CA SER A 84 -40.18 -14.90 -11.62
C SER A 84 -40.50 -15.61 -10.29
N ASP A 85 -41.60 -15.12 -9.68
CA ASP A 85 -42.61 -15.88 -8.92
C ASP A 85 -42.42 -16.14 -7.42
N LEU A 86 -43.09 -15.34 -6.56
CA LEU A 86 -44.38 -15.68 -5.91
C LEU A 86 -44.66 -14.80 -4.67
N MET A 87 -45.93 -14.38 -4.59
CA MET A 87 -46.57 -13.58 -3.53
C MET A 87 -46.73 -14.36 -2.21
N GLU A 88 -46.72 -13.68 -1.05
CA GLU A 88 -47.96 -13.32 -0.33
C GLU A 88 -47.72 -12.59 1.01
N THR A 89 -48.66 -11.69 1.27
CA THR A 89 -48.92 -10.81 2.40
C THR A 89 -49.17 -11.49 3.74
N THR A 90 -48.72 -10.87 4.85
CA THR A 90 -49.54 -10.78 6.08
C THR A 90 -49.24 -9.48 6.85
N THR A 91 -50.30 -8.73 7.12
CA THR A 91 -50.38 -7.58 8.02
C THR A 91 -50.51 -8.05 9.47
N SER A 92 -49.83 -7.40 10.42
CA SER A 92 -50.25 -7.45 11.82
C SER A 92 -50.09 -6.10 12.52
N THR A 93 -51.12 -5.79 13.29
CA THR A 93 -51.45 -4.55 13.99
C THR A 93 -50.63 -4.35 15.26
N ILE A 94 -50.02 -3.17 15.41
CA ILE A 94 -49.32 -2.77 16.65
C ILE A 94 -50.27 -1.95 17.53
N SER A 95 -50.41 -2.37 18.79
CA SER A 95 -51.09 -1.62 19.87
C SER A 95 -50.09 -0.68 20.58
N PRO A 96 -50.51 0.49 21.10
CA PRO A 96 -49.58 1.49 21.61
C PRO A 96 -49.10 1.18 23.02
N ILE A 97 -47.78 1.13 23.24
CA ILE A 97 -47.16 1.03 24.57
C ILE A 97 -46.62 2.40 25.00
N ARG A 98 -47.07 2.78 26.21
CA ARG A 98 -46.74 3.93 27.07
C ARG A 98 -45.39 4.63 26.84
N ASN A 99 -45.48 5.95 26.69
CA ASN A 99 -44.38 6.90 26.79
C ASN A 99 -43.67 6.79 28.16
N THR A 100 -42.45 6.27 28.14
CA THR A 100 -41.46 6.52 29.19
C THR A 100 -40.51 7.58 28.67
N THR A 101 -40.51 8.75 29.31
CA THR A 101 -39.57 9.84 29.05
C THR A 101 -38.15 9.40 29.43
N VAL A 102 -37.40 8.91 28.45
CA VAL A 102 -35.95 8.79 28.54
C VAL A 102 -35.36 10.15 28.18
N ASN A 103 -34.66 10.77 29.13
CA ASN A 103 -33.83 11.94 28.87
C ASN A 103 -32.77 11.57 27.83
N SER A 104 -32.99 11.96 26.58
CA SER A 104 -32.00 11.87 25.52
C SER A 104 -30.96 12.95 25.73
N THR A 105 -29.79 12.59 26.25
CA THR A 105 -28.57 13.31 25.87
C THR A 105 -28.45 13.15 24.36
N GLU A 106 -28.68 14.23 23.60
CA GLU A 106 -28.42 14.26 22.16
C GLU A 106 -26.94 13.94 21.93
N ASN A 107 -26.62 12.67 21.64
CA ASN A 107 -25.36 12.29 21.04
C ASN A 107 -25.35 12.88 19.63
N LYS A 108 -24.89 14.14 19.48
CA LYS A 108 -24.62 14.73 18.18
C LYS A 108 -23.58 13.86 17.48
N SER A 109 -23.96 13.29 16.34
CA SER A 109 -23.03 12.58 15.46
C SER A 109 -21.87 13.52 15.11
N PRO A 110 -20.61 13.04 15.09
CA PRO A 110 -19.46 13.89 14.79
C PRO A 110 -19.61 14.57 13.43
N ALA A 111 -19.30 15.87 13.38
CA ALA A 111 -19.47 16.70 12.19
C ALA A 111 -18.63 16.17 11.03
N LEU A 112 -19.19 16.12 9.82
CA LEU A 112 -18.50 15.61 8.64
C LEU A 112 -17.20 16.39 8.36
N LYS A 113 -16.09 15.66 8.21
CA LYS A 113 -14.79 16.20 7.76
C LYS A 113 -14.57 15.91 6.28
N ILE A 114 -14.18 16.91 5.50
CA ILE A 114 -13.85 16.71 4.08
C ILE A 114 -12.35 16.50 3.93
N ILE A 115 -11.97 15.38 3.30
CA ILE A 115 -10.60 15.03 2.92
C ILE A 115 -10.51 15.11 1.39
N LEU A 116 -9.85 16.16 0.90
CA LEU A 116 -9.65 16.38 -0.52
C LEU A 116 -8.36 15.70 -1.00
N MET A 117 -8.49 14.84 -2.00
CA MET A 117 -7.37 14.20 -2.68
C MET A 117 -6.95 15.08 -3.88
N TRP A 118 -5.91 15.90 -3.70
CA TRP A 118 -5.53 16.94 -4.67
C TRP A 118 -5.07 16.37 -6.03
N ASN A 119 -4.23 15.36 -5.98
CA ASN A 119 -3.66 14.71 -7.17
C ASN A 119 -3.39 13.22 -6.88
N ALA A 120 -4.01 12.75 -5.81
CA ALA A 120 -3.84 11.44 -5.23
C ALA A 120 -5.04 10.58 -5.62
N TRP A 121 -5.09 10.10 -6.86
CA TRP A 121 -6.11 9.15 -7.25
C TRP A 121 -5.59 7.74 -7.00
N THR A 122 -6.20 7.02 -6.07
CA THR A 122 -6.04 5.56 -6.02
C THR A 122 -7.36 4.93 -6.39
N LYS A 123 -7.32 3.90 -7.24
CA LYS A 123 -8.50 3.08 -7.63
C LYS A 123 -9.21 2.46 -6.42
N HIS A 124 -8.61 2.52 -5.23
CA HIS A 124 -9.07 1.96 -3.97
C HIS A 124 -9.87 2.94 -3.11
N MET A 125 -10.06 4.20 -3.51
CA MET A 125 -10.69 5.23 -2.65
C MET A 125 -12.15 5.54 -2.98
N ALA A 126 -12.75 4.89 -3.99
CA ALA A 126 -14.20 4.91 -4.16
C ALA A 126 -14.90 4.06 -3.10
N ASP A 127 -16.21 4.29 -2.94
CA ASP A 127 -17.19 3.64 -2.05
C ASP A 127 -16.60 2.87 -0.86
N GLU A 128 -16.44 3.61 0.25
CA GLU A 128 -16.35 3.11 1.62
C GLU A 128 -14.99 2.63 2.19
N PRO A 129 -13.87 3.36 2.07
CA PRO A 129 -12.65 3.02 2.84
C PRO A 129 -12.94 2.96 4.35
N LEU A 130 -13.89 3.77 4.84
CA LEU A 130 -14.24 3.82 6.27
C LEU A 130 -15.20 2.71 6.74
N VAL A 131 -16.16 2.32 5.90
CA VAL A 131 -17.15 1.28 6.27
C VAL A 131 -16.55 -0.10 6.05
N LYS A 132 -15.84 -0.33 4.92
CA LYS A 132 -15.11 -1.57 4.65
C LYS A 132 -13.93 -1.77 5.60
N GLY A 133 -13.17 -0.71 5.88
CA GLY A 133 -12.10 -0.73 6.88
C GLY A 133 -12.61 -0.78 8.32
N GLN A 134 -13.94 -0.76 8.53
CA GLN A 134 -14.60 -0.82 9.85
C GLN A 134 -14.02 0.21 10.82
N CYS A 135 -13.68 1.39 10.30
CA CYS A 135 -12.94 2.41 11.04
C CYS A 135 -13.74 2.89 12.27
N PRO A 136 -13.06 3.26 13.37
CA PRO A 136 -13.69 3.82 14.56
C PRO A 136 -14.44 5.14 14.28
N VAL A 137 -13.92 5.92 13.33
CA VAL A 137 -14.50 7.18 12.88
C VAL A 137 -14.86 7.03 11.40
N LYS A 138 -16.14 7.27 11.08
CA LYS A 138 -16.69 7.13 9.72
C LYS A 138 -17.20 8.45 9.13
N SER A 139 -17.19 9.52 9.91
CA SER A 139 -17.67 10.85 9.50
C SER A 139 -16.62 11.62 8.70
N CYS A 140 -16.04 11.01 7.66
CA CYS A 140 -15.20 11.72 6.70
C CYS A 140 -15.63 11.44 5.25
N LEU A 141 -15.62 12.49 4.43
CA LEU A 141 -15.84 12.42 2.99
C LEU A 141 -14.50 12.53 2.26
N PHE A 142 -14.06 11.45 1.63
CA PHE A 142 -12.95 11.49 0.68
C PHE A 142 -13.46 11.91 -0.69
N THR A 143 -12.83 12.90 -1.30
CA THR A 143 -13.29 13.44 -2.59
C THR A 143 -12.13 13.94 -3.44
N THR A 144 -12.33 13.94 -4.76
CA THR A 144 -11.43 14.54 -5.75
C THR A 144 -12.07 15.78 -6.39
N ASP A 145 -13.24 16.22 -5.91
CA ASP A 145 -13.90 17.43 -6.37
C ASP A 145 -13.17 18.67 -5.83
N MET A 146 -12.29 19.23 -6.67
CA MET A 146 -11.49 20.42 -6.36
C MET A 146 -12.34 21.66 -6.04
N SER A 147 -13.64 21.69 -6.41
CA SER A 147 -14.52 22.80 -6.03
C SER A 147 -14.74 22.88 -4.50
N LEU A 148 -14.42 21.81 -3.78
CA LEU A 148 -14.51 21.73 -2.32
C LEU A 148 -13.21 22.15 -1.61
N MET A 149 -12.18 22.60 -2.34
CA MET A 149 -10.88 22.98 -1.77
C MET A 149 -10.96 24.02 -0.64
N GLN A 150 -11.89 24.97 -0.66
CA GLN A 150 -12.02 25.94 0.44
C GLN A 150 -12.75 25.40 1.67
N GLN A 151 -13.52 24.31 1.49
CA GLN A 151 -14.34 23.67 2.51
C GLN A 151 -13.67 22.42 3.10
N SER A 152 -12.61 21.91 2.45
CA SER A 152 -11.90 20.74 2.92
C SER A 152 -11.17 21.01 4.23
N ASP A 153 -11.22 20.07 5.17
CA ASP A 153 -10.44 20.11 6.41
C ASP A 153 -9.01 19.60 6.19
N VAL A 154 -8.87 18.61 5.31
CA VAL A 154 -7.60 17.96 4.98
C VAL A 154 -7.40 17.95 3.47
N VAL A 155 -6.17 18.19 3.03
CA VAL A 155 -5.75 18.11 1.63
C VAL A 155 -4.58 17.15 1.52
N VAL A 156 -4.76 16.05 0.80
CA VAL A 156 -3.74 15.02 0.59
C VAL A 156 -3.08 15.23 -0.76
N LEU A 157 -1.76 15.38 -0.75
CA LEU A 157 -0.96 15.57 -1.96
C LEU A 157 -0.07 14.35 -2.18
N HIS A 158 -0.28 13.65 -3.28
CA HIS A 158 0.53 12.50 -3.66
C HIS A 158 1.79 12.96 -4.37
N PHE A 159 2.96 12.77 -3.78
CA PHE A 159 4.16 13.46 -4.26
C PHE A 159 4.61 12.99 -5.66
N ASP A 160 4.43 11.71 -6.03
CA ASP A 160 4.84 11.18 -7.35
C ASP A 160 4.05 11.76 -8.53
N THR A 161 2.82 12.19 -8.29
CA THR A 161 1.92 12.70 -9.35
C THR A 161 1.64 14.18 -9.19
N LEU A 162 2.49 14.90 -8.43
CA LEU A 162 2.27 16.30 -8.08
C LEU A 162 2.79 17.22 -9.19
N GLU A 163 1.86 17.71 -10.01
CA GLU A 163 2.16 18.69 -11.06
C GLU A 163 2.22 20.12 -10.51
N ASP A 164 1.26 20.47 -9.66
CA ASP A 164 1.13 21.80 -9.08
C ASP A 164 0.63 21.77 -7.62
N TYR A 165 0.91 22.86 -6.90
CA TYR A 165 0.54 23.02 -5.51
C TYR A 165 -0.73 23.88 -5.37
N PRO A 166 -1.67 23.53 -4.47
CA PRO A 166 -2.77 24.39 -4.12
C PRO A 166 -2.28 25.73 -3.55
N VAL A 167 -2.72 26.85 -4.15
CA VAL A 167 -2.26 28.20 -3.78
C VAL A 167 -3.15 28.91 -2.75
N ASN A 168 -4.39 28.45 -2.53
CA ASN A 168 -5.40 29.12 -1.69
C ASN A 168 -5.74 28.35 -0.42
N ARG A 169 -4.71 28.04 0.37
CA ARG A 169 -4.84 27.31 1.64
C ARG A 169 -5.57 28.14 2.70
N GLN A 170 -6.52 27.52 3.40
CA GLN A 170 -7.20 28.09 4.56
C GLN A 170 -6.44 27.77 5.86
N PRO A 171 -6.51 28.64 6.89
CA PRO A 171 -5.76 28.44 8.15
C PRO A 171 -6.14 27.15 8.90
N HIS A 172 -7.38 26.68 8.77
CA HIS A 172 -7.85 25.46 9.43
C HIS A 172 -7.32 24.18 8.76
N GLN A 173 -6.91 24.26 7.49
CA GLN A 173 -6.57 23.09 6.70
C GLN A 173 -5.29 22.41 7.14
N ARG A 174 -5.27 21.09 7.00
CA ARG A 174 -4.09 20.24 7.18
C ARG A 174 -3.67 19.66 5.83
N PHE A 175 -2.44 19.95 5.43
CA PHE A 175 -1.88 19.47 4.17
C PHE A 175 -0.99 18.26 4.47
N VAL A 176 -1.23 17.17 3.74
CA VAL A 176 -0.59 15.87 3.99
C VAL A 176 0.36 15.55 2.85
N PHE A 177 1.63 15.35 3.19
CA PHE A 177 2.63 14.80 2.28
C PHE A 177 2.42 13.28 2.21
N TYR A 178 1.87 12.80 1.09
CA TYR A 178 1.53 11.39 0.90
C TYR A 178 2.43 10.76 -0.16
N HIS A 179 3.15 9.70 0.20
CA HIS A 179 4.12 9.10 -0.71
C HIS A 179 4.53 7.69 -0.27
N PHE A 180 4.55 6.73 -1.20
CA PHE A 180 4.96 5.35 -0.93
C PHE A 180 6.39 5.05 -1.38
N GLU A 181 6.89 5.78 -2.37
CA GLU A 181 8.15 5.45 -3.00
C GLU A 181 9.35 5.97 -2.21
N SER A 182 10.46 5.26 -2.33
CA SER A 182 11.71 5.70 -1.72
C SER A 182 12.30 6.90 -2.48
N PRO A 183 13.10 7.77 -1.83
CA PRO A 183 13.82 8.85 -2.51
C PRO A 183 14.60 8.39 -3.75
N ASP A 184 15.32 7.27 -3.64
CA ASP A 184 16.13 6.71 -4.74
C ASP A 184 15.30 6.17 -5.91
N ASN A 185 14.03 5.82 -5.66
CA ASN A 185 13.10 5.32 -6.67
C ASN A 185 12.07 6.37 -7.12
N THR A 186 12.22 7.62 -6.67
CA THR A 186 11.35 8.73 -7.06
C THR A 186 11.87 9.40 -8.34
N ALA A 187 10.97 9.87 -9.20
CA ALA A 187 11.33 10.50 -10.46
C ALA A 187 12.27 11.70 -10.24
N SER A 188 13.41 11.71 -10.93
CA SER A 188 14.47 12.72 -10.73
C SER A 188 14.01 14.17 -10.90
N GLU A 189 12.97 14.42 -11.71
CA GLU A 189 12.38 15.74 -11.92
C GLU A 189 11.74 16.29 -10.64
N LEU A 190 11.08 15.42 -9.86
CA LEU A 190 10.46 15.75 -8.57
C LEU A 190 11.50 16.03 -7.48
N MET A 191 12.76 15.63 -7.70
CA MET A 191 13.85 15.82 -6.74
C MET A 191 14.49 17.21 -6.80
N ASN A 192 14.11 18.04 -7.79
CA ASN A 192 14.59 19.40 -7.92
C ASN A 192 14.06 20.30 -6.78
N ASP A 193 14.92 21.17 -6.23
CA ASP A 193 14.58 22.07 -5.12
C ASP A 193 13.32 22.90 -5.38
N SER A 194 13.06 23.25 -6.64
CA SER A 194 11.87 24.01 -7.04
C SER A 194 10.54 23.29 -6.82
N TYR A 195 10.54 21.96 -6.67
CA TYR A 195 9.34 21.17 -6.38
C TYR A 195 9.03 21.07 -4.90
N PHE A 196 10.00 21.34 -4.02
CA PHE A 196 9.77 21.31 -2.59
C PHE A 196 9.26 22.66 -2.09
N ARG A 197 8.48 22.62 -1.01
CA ARG A 197 7.92 23.81 -0.37
C ARG A 197 8.29 23.79 1.10
N TYR A 198 8.86 24.90 1.56
CA TYR A 198 9.09 25.14 2.98
C TYR A 198 7.77 25.47 3.67
N ASP A 199 7.66 25.06 4.93
CA ASP A 199 6.53 25.38 5.82
C ASP A 199 5.14 25.03 5.24
N TYR A 200 5.06 24.01 4.38
CA TYR A 200 3.87 23.74 3.59
C TYR A 200 3.03 22.58 4.13
N PHE A 201 3.69 21.47 4.50
CA PHE A 201 3.02 20.25 4.95
C PHE A 201 2.85 20.24 6.47
N ASN A 202 1.70 19.78 6.96
CA ASN A 202 1.43 19.60 8.39
C ASN A 202 1.67 18.17 8.83
N TRP A 203 1.21 17.24 8.00
CA TRP A 203 1.26 15.81 8.28
C TRP A 203 1.99 15.09 7.16
N THR A 204 2.54 13.93 7.50
CA THR A 204 3.23 13.02 6.60
C THR A 204 2.55 11.65 6.67
N MET A 205 2.35 11.06 5.50
CA MET A 205 1.78 9.73 5.35
C MET A 205 2.65 8.94 4.37
N THR A 206 3.64 8.22 4.90
CA THR A 206 4.68 7.56 4.09
C THR A 206 5.12 6.21 4.67
N TYR A 207 6.02 5.51 3.97
CA TYR A 207 6.66 4.29 4.47
C TYR A 207 7.65 4.53 5.62
N ARG A 208 7.93 5.77 6.03
CA ARG A 208 8.85 6.02 7.14
C ARG A 208 8.18 5.82 8.49
N ARG A 209 8.90 5.22 9.44
CA ARG A 209 8.39 4.96 10.79
C ARG A 209 8.15 6.23 11.61
N ASP A 210 8.76 7.34 11.25
CA ASP A 210 8.57 8.64 11.90
C ASP A 210 7.57 9.55 11.18
N SER A 211 6.81 9.02 10.21
CA SER A 211 5.64 9.71 9.65
C SER A 211 4.52 9.85 10.67
N ASP A 212 3.70 10.89 10.52
CA ASP A 212 2.49 11.06 11.34
C ASP A 212 1.50 9.92 11.12
N ILE A 213 1.42 9.41 9.88
CA ILE A 213 0.72 8.17 9.52
C ILE A 213 1.72 7.24 8.84
N TYR A 214 1.99 6.10 9.46
CA TYR A 214 2.96 5.13 8.96
C TYR A 214 2.31 4.10 8.04
N LEU A 215 2.67 4.11 6.76
CA LEU A 215 2.02 3.30 5.72
C LEU A 215 2.51 1.86 5.58
N ARG A 216 3.43 1.35 6.40
CA ARG A 216 3.92 -0.03 6.26
C ARG A 216 2.79 -1.04 6.17
N ASP A 217 1.81 -0.89 7.05
CA ASP A 217 0.73 -1.85 7.14
C ASP A 217 -0.18 -1.87 5.92
N TYR A 218 -0.10 -0.85 5.04
CA TYR A 218 -0.82 -0.81 3.76
C TYR A 218 -0.70 -2.09 2.94
N TYR A 219 0.46 -2.73 2.97
CA TYR A 219 0.65 -4.01 2.28
C TYR A 219 0.37 -5.23 3.17
N GLY A 220 0.42 -5.05 4.49
CA GLY A 220 0.18 -6.07 5.51
C GLY A 220 1.38 -6.28 6.45
N SER A 221 1.14 -7.00 7.54
CA SER A 221 2.11 -7.23 8.61
C SER A 221 1.96 -8.59 9.29
N LEU A 222 2.98 -8.98 10.07
CA LEU A 222 2.91 -10.12 10.97
C LEU A 222 2.49 -9.64 12.35
N VAL A 223 1.33 -10.08 12.81
CA VAL A 223 0.76 -9.66 14.10
C VAL A 223 0.84 -10.81 15.09
N THR A 224 1.24 -10.52 16.32
CA THR A 224 1.33 -11.54 17.37
C THR A 224 -0.07 -12.06 17.72
N LYS A 225 -0.24 -13.36 17.93
CA LYS A 225 -1.52 -13.89 18.44
C LYS A 225 -1.78 -13.46 19.89
N ALA A 226 -0.74 -13.08 20.62
CA ALA A 226 -0.87 -12.55 21.98
C ALA A 226 -1.57 -11.18 22.03
N SER A 227 -1.46 -10.36 20.98
CA SER A 227 -2.13 -9.07 20.95
C SER A 227 -3.64 -9.16 20.75
N ILE A 228 -4.15 -10.28 20.22
CA ILE A 228 -5.58 -10.61 20.25
C ILE A 228 -6.10 -10.72 21.69
N ASN A 229 -5.25 -11.14 22.63
CA ASN A 229 -5.63 -11.34 24.04
C ASN A 229 -5.47 -10.07 24.90
N ASN A 230 -4.75 -9.06 24.41
CA ASN A 230 -4.46 -7.83 25.15
C ASN A 230 -5.10 -6.61 24.45
N ASN A 231 -6.25 -6.19 24.94
CA ASN A 231 -7.15 -5.16 24.41
C ASN A 231 -6.59 -3.71 24.28
N SER A 232 -5.30 -3.48 24.04
CA SER A 232 -4.74 -2.13 24.06
C SER A 232 -3.81 -1.87 22.88
N ARG A 233 -4.27 -0.99 21.98
CA ARG A 233 -3.63 -0.41 20.78
C ARG A 233 -3.73 -1.20 19.46
N GLU A 234 -3.57 -2.52 19.43
CA GLU A 234 -3.60 -3.28 18.16
C GLU A 234 -5.02 -3.64 17.65
N MET A 235 -6.05 -3.54 18.50
CA MET A 235 -7.46 -3.69 18.09
C MET A 235 -8.04 -2.48 17.32
N ARG A 236 -7.28 -1.41 17.05
CA ARG A 236 -7.84 -0.24 16.32
C ARG A 236 -8.01 -0.45 14.82
N TYR A 237 -7.43 -1.51 14.25
CA TYR A 237 -7.40 -1.73 12.80
C TYR A 237 -7.84 -3.14 12.38
N ASN A 238 -8.46 -3.91 13.27
CA ASN A 238 -8.90 -5.27 12.95
C ASN A 238 -10.39 -5.43 13.28
N TYR A 239 -11.19 -5.60 12.23
CA TYR A 239 -12.57 -6.11 12.19
C TYR A 239 -13.47 -5.72 13.38
N GLY A 240 -14.24 -4.66 13.19
CA GLY A 240 -15.55 -4.47 13.82
C GLY A 240 -16.32 -5.77 14.08
N ASN A 241 -16.83 -5.82 15.31
CA ASN A 241 -17.61 -6.88 15.95
C ASN A 241 -16.82 -8.10 16.48
N ILE A 242 -15.78 -7.85 17.30
CA ILE A 242 -15.32 -8.82 18.33
C ILE A 242 -16.00 -8.54 19.70
N THR A 243 -16.94 -7.59 19.81
CA THR A 243 -17.56 -7.25 21.10
C THR A 243 -18.77 -8.09 21.50
N THR A 244 -19.20 -9.07 20.69
CA THR A 244 -20.26 -10.02 21.09
C THR A 244 -20.05 -11.40 20.47
N LEU A 245 -19.13 -12.22 20.98
CA LEU A 245 -18.95 -13.59 20.48
C LEU A 245 -18.77 -14.60 21.62
N ASN A 246 -19.61 -15.64 21.60
CA ASN A 246 -19.55 -16.79 22.50
C ASN A 246 -18.38 -17.72 22.09
N ASN A 247 -17.65 -18.19 23.09
CA ASN A 247 -16.20 -18.43 23.02
C ASN A 247 -15.63 -19.53 22.11
N ASN A 248 -16.36 -20.52 21.57
CA ASN A 248 -15.66 -21.72 21.06
C ASN A 248 -16.00 -22.19 19.64
N GLN A 249 -17.01 -21.66 18.95
CA GLN A 249 -17.49 -22.27 17.69
C GLN A 249 -17.29 -21.42 16.43
N GLN A 250 -16.98 -20.11 16.56
CA GLN A 250 -16.78 -19.21 15.41
C GLN A 250 -15.34 -18.65 15.27
N PHE A 251 -14.45 -18.88 16.24
CA PHE A 251 -13.02 -18.52 16.09
C PHE A 251 -12.37 -19.29 14.92
N THR A 252 -12.87 -20.50 14.63
CA THR A 252 -12.52 -21.30 13.46
C THR A 252 -12.89 -20.63 12.14
N ASP A 253 -13.97 -19.87 12.06
CA ASP A 253 -14.46 -19.28 10.80
C ASP A 253 -13.63 -18.07 10.37
N VAL A 254 -13.16 -17.26 11.32
CA VAL A 254 -12.24 -16.13 11.05
C VAL A 254 -10.85 -16.63 10.64
N ILE A 255 -10.36 -17.69 11.29
CA ILE A 255 -9.09 -18.35 10.91
C ILE A 255 -9.13 -18.90 9.48
N ASN A 256 -10.29 -19.37 9.02
CA ASN A 256 -10.47 -19.92 7.68
C ASN A 256 -10.42 -18.85 6.57
N LEU A 257 -10.54 -17.57 6.92
CA LEU A 257 -10.54 -16.44 5.98
C LEU A 257 -9.17 -15.75 5.87
N ILE A 258 -8.20 -16.10 6.73
CA ILE A 258 -6.86 -15.51 6.71
C ILE A 258 -5.94 -16.39 5.84
N PRO A 259 -5.44 -15.88 4.70
CA PRO A 259 -4.48 -16.62 3.87
C PRO A 259 -3.28 -17.11 4.69
N GLY A 260 -2.90 -18.38 4.51
CA GLY A 260 -1.74 -18.98 5.20
C GLY A 260 -2.00 -19.50 6.62
N MET A 261 -3.20 -19.33 7.20
CA MET A 261 -3.57 -19.98 8.48
C MET A 261 -3.83 -21.50 8.34
N GLU A 262 -3.99 -22.00 7.12
CA GLU A 262 -4.26 -23.43 6.86
C GLU A 262 -3.16 -24.36 7.36
N LEU A 263 -1.90 -23.89 7.40
CA LEU A 263 -0.76 -24.66 7.92
C LEU A 263 -0.82 -24.89 9.43
N LEU A 264 -1.64 -24.13 10.17
CA LEU A 264 -1.80 -24.31 11.61
C LEU A 264 -2.74 -25.46 11.99
N LYS A 265 -3.51 -25.98 11.02
CA LYS A 265 -4.54 -26.98 11.31
C LYS A 265 -3.94 -28.36 11.64
N ASN A 266 -2.73 -28.70 11.17
CA ASN A 266 -1.96 -29.91 11.55
C ASN A 266 -0.59 -30.00 10.83
N GLU A 267 0.34 -30.80 11.36
CA GLU A 267 1.62 -31.16 10.71
C GLU A 267 1.45 -31.81 9.33
N LEU A 268 0.29 -32.43 9.08
CA LEU A 268 -0.08 -33.04 7.80
C LEU A 268 -0.17 -31.98 6.68
N ASN A 269 -0.70 -30.77 6.97
CA ASN A 269 -0.80 -29.68 6.01
C ASN A 269 0.57 -29.08 5.68
N LEU A 270 1.45 -28.91 6.67
CA LEU A 270 2.82 -28.46 6.41
C LEU A 270 3.60 -29.48 5.58
N THR A 271 3.45 -30.77 5.90
CA THR A 271 4.07 -31.85 5.11
C THR A 271 3.55 -31.86 3.67
N ALA A 272 2.23 -31.67 3.47
CA ALA A 272 1.64 -31.60 2.14
C ALA A 272 2.13 -30.39 1.34
N LEU A 273 2.20 -29.21 1.96
CA LEU A 273 2.79 -28.01 1.37
C LEU A 273 4.23 -28.26 0.91
N ILE A 274 5.07 -28.79 1.81
CA ILE A 274 6.49 -29.05 1.52
C ILE A 274 6.64 -30.01 0.34
N ARG A 275 5.86 -31.10 0.33
CA ARG A 275 5.86 -32.08 -0.76
C ARG A 275 5.35 -31.53 -2.09
N GLY A 276 4.47 -30.53 -2.06
CA GLY A 276 3.95 -29.87 -3.26
C GLY A 276 4.98 -28.98 -3.96
N LYS A 277 5.89 -28.37 -3.19
CA LYS A 277 6.88 -27.42 -3.70
C LYS A 277 8.07 -28.14 -4.34
N ASN A 278 8.13 -28.08 -5.67
CA ASN A 278 9.16 -28.72 -6.50
C ASN A 278 10.10 -27.73 -7.21
N LYS A 279 9.86 -26.42 -7.08
CA LYS A 279 10.71 -25.36 -7.61
C LYS A 279 11.40 -24.59 -6.48
N MET A 280 12.60 -24.12 -6.78
CA MET A 280 13.49 -23.56 -5.77
C MET A 280 13.16 -22.09 -5.47
N VAL A 281 13.48 -21.19 -6.40
CA VAL A 281 13.39 -19.74 -6.19
C VAL A 281 12.55 -19.10 -7.29
N THR A 282 11.68 -18.16 -6.93
CA THR A 282 11.02 -17.27 -7.91
C THR A 282 11.17 -15.80 -7.56
N TRP A 283 11.10 -14.95 -8.58
CA TRP A 283 11.14 -13.51 -8.47
C TRP A 283 10.10 -12.86 -9.38
N PHE A 284 9.20 -12.07 -8.80
CA PHE A 284 8.20 -11.29 -9.53
C PHE A 284 8.69 -9.85 -9.62
N VAL A 285 8.94 -9.36 -10.83
CA VAL A 285 9.64 -8.11 -11.06
C VAL A 285 9.08 -7.31 -12.24
N GLY A 286 8.70 -6.06 -11.96
CA GLY A 286 8.30 -5.06 -12.95
C GLY A 286 9.42 -4.08 -13.33
N HIS A 287 10.35 -3.77 -12.41
CA HIS A 287 11.45 -2.83 -12.62
C HIS A 287 12.78 -3.55 -12.81
N CYS A 288 13.33 -3.40 -14.02
CA CYS A 288 14.48 -4.18 -14.49
C CYS A 288 15.82 -3.47 -14.29
N THR A 289 15.79 -2.23 -13.82
CA THR A 289 16.98 -1.45 -13.49
C THR A 289 16.68 -0.70 -12.20
N THR A 290 17.49 -0.92 -11.19
CA THR A 290 17.27 -0.36 -9.86
C THR A 290 18.54 0.33 -9.33
N PRO A 291 18.40 1.39 -8.50
CA PRO A 291 19.54 2.03 -7.83
C PRO A 291 20.42 1.06 -7.04
N ILE A 292 19.85 -0.04 -6.52
CA ILE A 292 20.58 -1.05 -5.76
C ILE A 292 21.14 -2.18 -6.61
N ARG A 293 20.91 -2.16 -7.93
CA ARG A 293 21.33 -3.19 -8.88
C ARG A 293 20.88 -4.60 -8.51
N ARG A 294 19.68 -4.75 -7.92
CA ARG A 294 19.16 -6.06 -7.47
C ARG A 294 19.14 -7.09 -8.59
N GLU A 295 18.92 -6.64 -9.83
CA GLU A 295 18.94 -7.47 -11.03
C GLU A 295 20.30 -8.14 -11.28
N GLU A 296 21.40 -7.45 -10.95
CA GLU A 296 22.74 -7.99 -11.07
C GLU A 296 23.03 -9.00 -9.94
N TYR A 297 22.52 -8.77 -8.73
CA TYR A 297 22.59 -9.76 -7.65
C TYR A 297 21.86 -11.05 -8.07
N VAL A 298 20.64 -10.93 -8.61
CA VAL A 298 19.88 -12.08 -9.09
C VAL A 298 20.61 -12.78 -10.24
N ARG A 299 21.18 -12.04 -11.19
CA ARG A 299 21.98 -12.62 -12.30
C ARG A 299 23.13 -13.49 -11.78
N GLN A 300 23.81 -13.08 -10.70
CA GLN A 300 24.86 -13.86 -10.07
C GLN A 300 24.32 -15.06 -9.30
N LEU A 301 23.25 -14.88 -8.52
CA LEU A 301 22.57 -15.96 -7.81
C LEU A 301 22.10 -17.08 -8.75
N SER A 302 21.55 -16.70 -9.91
CA SER A 302 21.07 -17.62 -10.96
C SER A 302 22.15 -18.50 -11.59
N GLN A 303 23.44 -18.22 -11.34
CA GLN A 303 24.54 -19.10 -11.77
C GLN A 303 24.65 -20.35 -10.89
N TYR A 304 24.09 -20.32 -9.68
CA TYR A 304 24.28 -21.35 -8.66
C TYR A 304 22.98 -22.07 -8.28
N VAL A 305 21.83 -21.40 -8.41
CA VAL A 305 20.49 -21.96 -8.15
C VAL A 305 19.51 -21.55 -9.24
N SER A 306 18.51 -22.38 -9.51
CA SER A 306 17.45 -22.05 -10.47
C SER A 306 16.56 -20.94 -9.92
N VAL A 307 16.48 -19.82 -10.65
CA VAL A 307 15.61 -18.68 -10.32
C VAL A 307 14.65 -18.46 -11.49
N ASP A 308 13.36 -18.69 -11.26
CA ASP A 308 12.31 -18.37 -12.22
C ASP A 308 11.89 -16.91 -12.04
N ILE A 309 12.11 -16.11 -13.08
CA ILE A 309 11.77 -14.68 -13.09
C ILE A 309 10.48 -14.50 -13.90
N TYR A 310 9.55 -13.70 -13.37
CA TYR A 310 8.30 -13.33 -14.01
C TYR A 310 8.03 -11.83 -13.93
N GLY A 311 7.27 -11.30 -14.89
CA GLY A 311 6.91 -9.88 -14.99
C GLY A 311 7.60 -9.19 -16.17
N ASN A 312 7.54 -7.86 -16.20
CA ASN A 312 7.95 -7.04 -17.35
C ASN A 312 9.41 -7.24 -17.77
N CYS A 313 10.27 -7.74 -16.89
CA CYS A 313 11.68 -7.97 -17.19
C CYS A 313 11.95 -9.26 -17.94
N THR A 314 10.99 -10.20 -17.98
CA THR A 314 11.17 -11.51 -18.60
C THR A 314 9.87 -12.01 -19.24
N LYS A 315 9.27 -13.07 -18.68
CA LYS A 315 8.03 -13.71 -19.16
C LYS A 315 6.85 -13.28 -18.29
N ASP A 316 5.68 -13.18 -18.90
CA ASP A 316 4.44 -12.95 -18.18
C ASP A 316 4.21 -14.05 -17.14
N CYS A 317 3.69 -13.66 -15.98
CA CYS A 317 3.34 -14.63 -14.96
C CYS A 317 2.03 -15.36 -15.34
N PRO A 318 1.99 -16.70 -15.30
CA PRO A 318 0.75 -17.42 -15.51
C PRO A 318 -0.25 -17.10 -14.39
N TYR A 319 -1.49 -16.77 -14.74
CA TYR A 319 -2.53 -16.42 -13.78
C TYR A 319 -3.22 -17.68 -13.21
N PRO A 320 -3.48 -17.77 -11.88
CA PRO A 320 -3.14 -16.81 -10.83
C PRO A 320 -1.67 -16.92 -10.37
N CYS A 321 -0.93 -15.82 -10.52
CA CYS A 321 0.52 -15.76 -10.30
C CYS A 321 0.93 -16.10 -8.87
N ASP A 322 0.16 -15.61 -7.89
CA ASP A 322 0.52 -15.74 -6.49
C ASP A 322 0.21 -17.14 -5.93
N GLU A 323 -0.79 -17.86 -6.47
CA GLU A 323 -1.02 -19.26 -6.06
C GLU A 323 0.09 -20.19 -6.54
N MET A 324 0.74 -19.88 -7.66
CA MET A 324 1.94 -20.58 -8.11
C MET A 324 3.07 -20.46 -7.06
N LEU A 325 3.19 -19.32 -6.38
CA LEU A 325 4.16 -19.15 -5.29
C LEU A 325 3.88 -20.11 -4.13
N ARG A 326 2.60 -20.25 -3.73
CA ARG A 326 2.17 -21.22 -2.70
C ARG A 326 2.41 -22.66 -3.13
N ALA A 327 2.01 -23.00 -4.34
CA ALA A 327 1.99 -24.38 -4.81
C ALA A 327 3.38 -24.92 -5.18
N GLU A 328 4.22 -24.12 -5.86
CA GLU A 328 5.39 -24.65 -6.57
C GLU A 328 6.73 -24.25 -5.95
N TYR A 329 6.84 -23.04 -5.39
CA TYR A 329 8.15 -22.47 -5.02
C TYR A 329 8.43 -22.50 -3.52
N LYS A 330 9.67 -22.85 -3.15
CA LYS A 330 10.16 -22.78 -1.77
C LYS A 330 10.53 -21.37 -1.32
N PHE A 331 11.18 -20.60 -2.19
CA PHE A 331 11.73 -19.30 -1.86
C PHE A 331 11.22 -18.19 -2.80
N TYR A 332 10.99 -17.01 -2.22
CA TYR A 332 10.58 -15.81 -2.96
C TYR A 332 11.63 -14.70 -2.79
N LEU A 333 12.11 -14.12 -3.90
CA LEU A 333 12.98 -12.95 -3.84
C LEU A 333 12.16 -11.68 -3.61
N ALA A 334 12.05 -11.28 -2.34
CA ALA A 334 11.41 -10.04 -1.91
C ALA A 334 12.44 -8.90 -1.87
N PHE A 335 13.03 -8.61 -3.03
CA PHE A 335 14.11 -7.63 -3.16
C PHE A 335 13.55 -6.24 -3.45
N GLU A 336 13.88 -5.27 -2.61
CA GLU A 336 13.43 -3.88 -2.75
C GLU A 336 14.14 -3.14 -3.87
N ASN A 337 13.61 -1.98 -4.24
CA ASN A 337 14.21 -1.13 -5.28
C ASN A 337 15.39 -0.28 -4.76
N SER A 338 15.47 -0.07 -3.43
CA SER A 338 16.29 0.97 -2.82
C SER A 338 16.93 0.56 -1.49
N TRP A 339 18.12 1.09 -1.20
CA TRP A 339 18.86 0.89 0.06
C TRP A 339 18.40 1.91 1.12
N CYS A 340 17.09 2.12 1.23
CA CYS A 340 16.54 3.11 2.15
C CYS A 340 16.15 2.47 3.49
N PRO A 341 16.48 3.11 4.63
CA PRO A 341 15.93 2.72 5.92
C PRO A 341 14.40 2.68 5.86
N ASP A 342 13.83 1.69 6.55
CA ASP A 342 12.39 1.48 6.70
C ASP A 342 11.57 1.18 5.43
N TYR A 343 12.19 1.21 4.24
CA TYR A 343 11.52 0.93 2.96
C TYR A 343 11.25 -0.57 2.80
N VAL A 344 9.98 -0.92 2.97
CA VAL A 344 9.44 -2.28 2.89
C VAL A 344 8.10 -2.19 2.16
N THR A 345 7.93 -2.95 1.09
CA THR A 345 6.72 -2.89 0.24
C THR A 345 5.90 -4.19 0.25
N GLU A 346 4.96 -4.36 -0.68
CA GLU A 346 4.16 -5.57 -0.90
C GLU A 346 4.99 -6.85 -1.05
N LYS A 347 6.25 -6.72 -1.49
CA LYS A 347 7.19 -7.85 -1.63
C LYS A 347 7.40 -8.57 -0.31
N PHE A 348 7.38 -7.83 0.80
CA PHE A 348 7.51 -8.38 2.13
C PHE A 348 6.39 -9.37 2.44
N ILE A 349 5.14 -8.90 2.37
CA ILE A 349 4.00 -9.66 2.87
C ILE A 349 3.61 -10.82 1.95
N ARG A 350 3.89 -10.72 0.65
CA ARG A 350 3.46 -11.68 -0.37
C ARG A 350 3.93 -13.10 -0.04
N SER A 351 5.20 -13.25 0.33
CA SER A 351 5.77 -14.54 0.75
C SER A 351 5.04 -15.17 1.94
N TYR A 352 4.68 -14.36 2.94
CA TYR A 352 3.97 -14.81 4.13
C TYR A 352 2.53 -15.23 3.84
N VAL A 353 1.85 -14.49 2.95
CA VAL A 353 0.49 -14.82 2.46
C VAL A 353 0.51 -16.16 1.72
N TYR A 354 1.49 -16.36 0.84
CA TYR A 354 1.57 -17.50 -0.08
C TYR A 354 2.60 -18.56 0.32
N ASP A 355 2.84 -18.71 1.63
CA ASP A 355 3.56 -19.86 2.19
C ASP A 355 4.92 -20.18 1.53
N ALA A 356 5.68 -19.15 1.17
CA ALA A 356 7.05 -19.28 0.69
C ALA A 356 8.00 -18.55 1.65
N ILE A 357 9.25 -18.99 1.74
CA ILE A 357 10.25 -18.31 2.59
C ILE A 357 10.72 -17.04 1.85
N PRO A 358 10.52 -15.83 2.42
CA PRO A 358 11.07 -14.62 1.84
C PRO A 358 12.58 -14.59 1.95
N ILE A 359 13.21 -14.17 0.85
CA ILE A 359 14.60 -13.73 0.82
C ILE A 359 14.57 -12.22 0.60
N PHE A 360 14.99 -11.47 1.63
CA PHE A 360 14.99 -10.01 1.60
C PHE A 360 16.33 -9.44 1.16
N LEU A 361 16.26 -8.33 0.42
CA LEU A 361 17.39 -7.48 0.06
C LEU A 361 16.89 -6.03 -0.02
N GLY A 362 17.44 -5.15 0.82
CA GLY A 362 17.02 -3.75 0.90
C GLY A 362 17.57 -3.05 2.14
N GLY A 363 17.27 -1.76 2.29
CA GLY A 363 17.83 -0.92 3.36
C GLY A 363 17.19 -1.09 4.75
N ALA A 364 16.03 -1.75 4.83
CA ALA A 364 15.31 -1.92 6.08
C ALA A 364 15.99 -2.89 7.05
N ASP A 365 15.75 -2.72 8.35
CA ASP A 365 16.10 -3.69 9.37
C ASP A 365 14.92 -4.65 9.58
N TYR A 366 14.93 -5.78 8.86
CA TYR A 366 13.82 -6.73 8.81
C TYR A 366 13.48 -7.37 10.16
N SER A 367 14.39 -7.33 11.14
CA SER A 367 14.14 -7.85 12.49
C SER A 367 13.06 -7.05 13.25
N LYS A 368 12.74 -5.85 12.78
CA LYS A 368 11.65 -5.01 13.29
C LYS A 368 10.29 -5.33 12.68
N TYR A 369 10.26 -6.14 11.62
CA TYR A 369 9.06 -6.42 10.82
C TYR A 369 8.62 -7.87 10.92
N ALA A 370 9.58 -8.78 11.11
CA ALA A 370 9.33 -10.20 11.17
C ALA A 370 10.19 -10.87 12.25
N PRO A 371 9.68 -11.95 12.88
CA PRO A 371 10.48 -12.71 13.83
C PRO A 371 11.69 -13.32 13.13
N ARG A 372 12.82 -13.44 13.85
CA ARG A 372 13.98 -14.17 13.32
C ARG A 372 13.57 -15.60 12.96
N ASN A 373 14.25 -16.17 11.97
CA ASN A 373 13.95 -17.51 11.45
C ASN A 373 12.55 -17.62 10.81
N SER A 374 12.00 -16.52 10.28
CA SER A 374 10.86 -16.53 9.33
C SER A 374 11.21 -16.02 7.94
N TYR A 375 12.43 -15.54 7.76
CA TYR A 375 12.94 -14.93 6.53
C TYR A 375 14.45 -15.15 6.43
N ILE A 376 14.98 -15.00 5.22
CA ILE A 376 16.41 -15.01 4.93
C ILE A 376 16.82 -13.59 4.56
N ASP A 377 17.80 -13.01 5.24
CA ASP A 377 18.38 -11.73 4.85
C ASP A 377 19.59 -11.96 3.95
N ALA A 378 19.49 -11.60 2.67
CA ALA A 378 20.57 -11.80 1.71
C ALA A 378 21.87 -11.07 2.13
N ARG A 379 21.76 -10.01 2.95
CA ARG A 379 22.91 -9.24 3.44
C ARG A 379 23.76 -9.99 4.47
N GLU A 380 23.25 -11.07 5.05
CA GLU A 380 23.97 -11.91 6.01
C GLU A 380 24.97 -12.87 5.33
N PHE A 381 24.92 -12.96 3.99
CA PHE A 381 25.79 -13.80 3.19
C PHE A 381 26.92 -12.97 2.57
N LYS A 382 28.11 -13.57 2.44
CA LYS A 382 29.28 -12.86 1.88
C LYS A 382 29.18 -12.69 0.36
N SER A 383 28.37 -13.51 -0.32
CA SER A 383 28.17 -13.47 -1.76
C SER A 383 26.83 -14.13 -2.16
N PRO A 384 26.33 -13.87 -3.37
CA PRO A 384 25.20 -14.60 -3.95
C PRO A 384 25.41 -16.13 -3.98
N LYS A 385 26.66 -16.59 -4.10
CA LYS A 385 27.01 -18.01 -4.02
C LYS A 385 26.79 -18.58 -2.62
N ASP A 386 27.20 -17.86 -1.57
CA ASP A 386 27.00 -18.33 -0.19
C ASP A 386 25.51 -18.41 0.15
N LEU A 387 24.71 -17.46 -0.34
CA LEU A 387 23.25 -17.55 -0.28
C LEU A 387 22.75 -18.79 -1.03
N ALA A 388 23.20 -19.02 -2.27
CA ALA A 388 22.83 -20.21 -3.05
C ALA A 388 23.13 -21.53 -2.32
N ASP A 389 24.33 -21.66 -1.74
CA ASP A 389 24.75 -22.83 -0.98
C ASP A 389 23.81 -23.06 0.24
N TYR A 390 23.38 -21.99 0.89
CA TYR A 390 22.41 -22.05 1.98
C TYR A 390 21.01 -22.45 1.52
N LEU A 391 20.53 -21.94 0.39
CA LEU A 391 19.24 -22.36 -0.18
C LEU A 391 19.26 -23.84 -0.57
N ILE A 392 20.37 -24.34 -1.11
CA ILE A 392 20.57 -25.76 -1.42
C ILE A 392 20.55 -26.61 -0.14
N LEU A 393 21.13 -26.12 0.96
CA LEU A 393 21.07 -26.81 2.25
C LEU A 393 19.61 -26.95 2.74
N LEU A 394 18.85 -25.85 2.71
CA LEU A 394 17.44 -25.85 3.11
C LEU A 394 16.58 -26.73 2.19
N ASP A 395 16.83 -26.72 0.88
CA ASP A 395 16.09 -27.52 -0.09
C ASP A 395 16.25 -29.03 0.14
N LYS A 396 17.43 -29.46 0.59
CA LYS A 396 17.76 -30.87 0.88
C LYS A 396 17.22 -31.38 2.22
N SER A 397 16.63 -30.52 3.05
CA SER A 397 16.14 -30.89 4.37
C SER A 397 14.77 -30.29 4.64
N ASP A 398 13.75 -31.14 4.56
CA ASP A 398 12.38 -30.78 4.89
C ASP A 398 12.26 -30.20 6.30
N ASP A 399 13.03 -30.72 7.27
CA ASP A 399 13.04 -30.21 8.65
C ASP A 399 13.61 -28.78 8.75
N LEU A 400 14.74 -28.50 8.07
CA LEU A 400 15.32 -27.16 8.06
C LEU A 400 14.40 -26.17 7.37
N TYR A 401 13.83 -26.56 6.22
CA TYR A 401 12.84 -25.73 5.51
C TYR A 401 11.57 -25.50 6.35
N ALA A 402 11.02 -26.55 6.97
CA ALA A 402 9.86 -26.48 7.85
C ALA A 402 10.08 -25.53 9.04
N SER A 403 11.31 -25.48 9.57
CA SER A 403 11.63 -24.62 10.71
C SER A 403 11.38 -23.13 10.47
N TYR A 404 11.40 -22.68 9.20
CA TYR A 404 11.08 -21.32 8.80
C TYR A 404 9.59 -20.98 8.88
N PHE A 405 8.72 -21.95 9.14
CA PHE A 405 7.29 -21.74 9.34
C PHE A 405 6.89 -21.75 10.82
N ASN A 406 7.84 -21.96 11.75
CA ASN A 406 7.59 -22.01 13.19
C ASN A 406 6.95 -20.72 13.74
N TRP A 407 7.24 -19.57 13.12
CA TRP A 407 6.65 -18.28 13.49
C TRP A 407 5.11 -18.29 13.44
N LYS A 408 4.50 -19.12 12.58
CA LYS A 408 3.04 -19.23 12.47
C LYS A 408 2.39 -19.68 13.76
N ARG A 409 3.12 -20.33 14.67
CA ARG A 409 2.61 -20.68 16.00
C ARG A 409 2.18 -19.43 16.75
N ASP A 410 3.01 -18.39 16.72
CA ASP A 410 2.91 -17.22 17.59
C ASP A 410 2.38 -15.97 16.86
N TYR A 411 2.32 -15.99 15.52
CA TYR A 411 1.89 -14.86 14.69
C TYR A 411 0.87 -15.28 13.62
N TYR A 412 0.12 -14.32 13.10
CA TYR A 412 -0.71 -14.45 11.90
C TYR A 412 -0.39 -13.33 10.90
N VAL A 413 -0.73 -13.54 9.64
CA VAL A 413 -0.58 -12.54 8.58
C VAL A 413 -1.82 -11.65 8.60
N SER A 414 -1.62 -10.34 8.76
CA SER A 414 -2.66 -9.33 8.71
C SER A 414 -2.51 -8.56 7.41
N VAL A 415 -3.50 -8.64 6.53
CA VAL A 415 -3.58 -7.83 5.30
C VAL A 415 -4.87 -6.98 5.27
N PRO A 416 -5.05 -6.01 6.19
CA PRO A 416 -6.25 -5.18 6.17
C PRO A 416 -6.42 -4.36 4.93
N ASP A 417 -7.68 -4.26 4.56
CA ASP A 417 -8.13 -3.32 3.58
C ASP A 417 -8.07 -1.91 4.19
N PHE A 418 -7.40 -0.96 3.52
CA PHE A 418 -7.48 0.49 3.76
C PHE A 418 -6.65 1.10 4.92
N TYR A 419 -5.44 0.62 5.19
CA TYR A 419 -4.56 1.26 6.20
C TYR A 419 -4.20 2.71 5.89
N GLY A 420 -4.00 3.48 6.97
CA GLY A 420 -3.70 4.91 6.94
C GLY A 420 -4.93 5.81 6.79
N TRP A 421 -5.96 5.37 6.06
CA TRP A 421 -7.16 6.20 5.82
C TRP A 421 -8.08 6.31 7.04
N CYS A 422 -8.26 5.23 7.81
CA CYS A 422 -8.94 5.29 9.11
C CYS A 422 -8.24 6.28 10.05
N GLU A 423 -6.91 6.22 10.09
CA GLU A 423 -6.09 7.08 10.94
C GLU A 423 -6.18 8.54 10.51
N LEU A 424 -6.09 8.79 9.20
CA LEU A 424 -6.24 10.13 8.66
C LEU A 424 -7.61 10.73 8.99
N CYS A 425 -8.68 9.95 8.86
CA CYS A 425 -10.01 10.39 9.27
C CYS A 425 -10.06 10.67 10.77
N GLN A 426 -9.50 9.79 11.60
CA GLN A 426 -9.45 10.01 13.05
C GLN A 426 -8.66 11.28 13.41
N MET A 427 -7.50 11.50 12.78
CA MET A 427 -6.68 12.71 12.97
C MET A 427 -7.41 13.97 12.52
N ALA A 428 -8.20 13.91 11.45
CA ALA A 428 -9.01 15.04 10.99
C ALA A 428 -10.08 15.49 12.01
N HIS A 429 -10.52 14.57 12.89
CA HIS A 429 -11.46 14.83 13.98
C HIS A 429 -10.79 15.16 15.32
N ASP A 430 -9.46 15.08 15.41
CA ASP A 430 -8.73 15.30 16.65
C ASP A 430 -8.20 16.74 16.73
N ASP A 431 -9.03 17.64 17.26
CA ASP A 431 -8.67 19.05 17.49
C ASP A 431 -7.60 19.23 18.58
N THR A 432 -7.19 18.16 19.28
CA THR A 432 -6.13 18.21 20.31
C THR A 432 -4.73 18.04 19.73
N LEU A 433 -4.61 17.60 18.47
CA LEU A 433 -3.33 17.45 17.81
C LEU A 433 -2.59 18.80 17.71
N PRO A 434 -1.28 18.82 17.96
CA PRO A 434 -0.50 20.05 17.91
C PRO A 434 -0.53 20.65 16.50
N ILE A 435 -0.59 21.98 16.43
CA ILE A 435 -0.33 22.70 15.19
C ILE A 435 1.14 22.46 14.85
N LYS A 436 1.36 21.63 13.84
CA LYS A 436 2.68 21.22 13.36
C LYS A 436 2.81 21.58 11.89
N VAL A 437 4.01 21.99 11.51
CA VAL A 437 4.42 22.22 10.13
C VAL A 437 5.81 21.63 9.95
N TYR A 438 6.01 20.88 8.87
CA TYR A 438 7.33 20.46 8.43
C TYR A 438 8.00 21.64 7.74
N HIS A 439 9.04 22.18 8.38
CA HIS A 439 9.75 23.34 7.84
C HIS A 439 10.40 23.03 6.50
N ASP A 440 11.13 21.92 6.41
CA ASP A 440 11.74 21.45 5.18
C ASP A 440 11.38 19.98 4.98
N ILE A 441 10.38 19.75 4.12
CA ILE A 441 9.91 18.39 3.82
C ILE A 441 10.94 17.60 3.02
N LYS A 442 11.79 18.26 2.23
CA LYS A 442 12.88 17.62 1.47
C LYS A 442 13.94 17.10 2.44
N GLN A 443 14.41 17.98 3.34
CA GLN A 443 15.38 17.61 4.36
C GLN A 443 14.85 16.50 5.24
N TRP A 444 13.58 16.58 5.66
CA TRP A 444 12.96 15.49 6.40
C TRP A 444 13.03 14.23 5.53
N TRP A 445 12.33 14.17 4.39
CA TRP A 445 12.11 12.97 3.59
C TRP A 445 13.39 12.31 3.07
N MET A 446 14.34 13.09 2.53
CA MET A 446 15.57 12.57 1.92
C MET A 446 16.72 12.34 2.89
N LEU A 447 16.95 13.27 3.81
CA LEU A 447 18.21 13.34 4.58
C LEU A 447 18.01 12.98 6.06
N GLY A 448 16.81 13.21 6.60
CA GLY A 448 16.48 12.94 8.00
C GLY A 448 16.24 11.47 8.36
N ALA A 449 16.04 10.59 7.37
CA ALA A 449 15.72 9.17 7.60
C ALA A 449 16.94 8.26 7.84
N GLY A 450 18.15 8.80 7.64
CA GLY A 450 19.32 8.02 7.22
C GLY A 450 19.36 7.96 5.70
N GLU A 451 20.52 8.29 5.13
CA GLU A 451 20.68 8.38 3.67
C GLU A 451 20.45 7.00 3.03
N CYS A 452 19.64 6.97 1.97
CA CYS A 452 19.57 5.81 1.11
C CYS A 452 20.94 5.56 0.49
N GLU A 453 21.50 4.36 0.63
CA GLU A 453 22.83 4.05 0.09
C GLU A 453 22.76 3.78 -1.42
N SER A 454 22.67 4.81 -2.26
CA SER A 454 22.60 4.59 -3.71
C SER A 454 23.87 3.90 -4.26
N ASN A 455 23.72 3.01 -5.25
CA ASN A 455 24.81 2.31 -5.95
C ASN A 455 25.72 1.42 -5.07
N SER A 456 25.33 1.09 -3.85
CA SER A 456 26.09 0.17 -2.99
C SER A 456 26.06 -1.25 -3.57
N THR A 457 27.23 -1.77 -3.97
CA THR A 457 27.43 -3.17 -4.36
C THR A 457 28.06 -4.01 -3.24
N LYS A 458 27.94 -3.56 -1.99
CA LYS A 458 28.59 -4.17 -0.83
C LYS A 458 28.28 -5.67 -0.66
N TYR A 459 27.12 -6.11 -1.16
CA TYR A 459 26.60 -7.46 -0.99
C TYR A 459 26.73 -8.34 -2.25
N PHE A 460 27.49 -7.89 -3.26
CA PHE A 460 27.66 -8.57 -4.55
C PHE A 460 28.90 -9.46 -4.55
#